data_AF-L1PE52-F1
#
_entry.id   AF-L1PE52-F1
#
_cell.length_a   1.000
_cell.length_b   1.000
_cell.length_c   1.000
_cell.angle_alpha   90.00
_cell.angle_beta   90.00
_cell.angle_gamma   90.00
#
_symmetry.space_group_name_H-M   'P 1'
#
loop_
_entity.id
_entity.type
_entity.pdbx_description
1 polymer ?
#
loop_
_entity_poly.entity_id
_entity_poly.type
_entity_poly.pdbx_seq_one_letter_code
_entity_poly.pdbx_strand_id
1 'polypeptide(L)'
;MKKYILFSAITLFVVGLQAQNKFKVTPDEARNGSYTISPTLPKDGMVKAGTILTLKATPATGYIFDSGYYSLPEQWGAMFYEQSTPEFKVKVDKDMNVGACFIPKKAEANLKVVQDIVYAKPGVKPLKYDVYSPKGKQNLPCIVIIHGGGWSSNTESVMRGLARELANSGRYVVFNIDYRWIDKLDGDSTPTQLHQIIEDVYGALLHIAENAAKYGGDSSKLLLTGDSAGGHLSASAANFVERIGDRGFGKTQGVYEFMPTYMPKGKTVAQVRNELAKAIKAAAPSYGVFRSEMLYPSL
;
A
#
# COMPACT_ATOMS: atom_id res chain seq x y z
N MET A 1 43.36 54.60 35.68
CA MET A 1 44.03 54.14 34.44
C MET A 1 44.30 52.65 34.55
N LYS A 2 43.55 51.81 33.84
CA LYS A 2 43.93 50.42 33.52
C LYS A 2 43.12 50.00 32.29
N LYS A 3 43.85 49.39 31.36
CA LYS A 3 43.59 49.33 29.91
C LYS A 3 42.45 48.38 29.54
N TYR A 4 41.68 48.79 28.54
CA TYR A 4 40.76 47.96 27.77
C TYR A 4 41.52 46.80 27.09
N ILE A 5 41.05 45.57 27.27
CA ILE A 5 41.41 44.43 26.41
C ILE A 5 40.15 44.07 25.64
N LEU A 6 40.17 44.40 24.36
CA LEU A 6 39.20 43.99 23.35
C LEU A 6 39.26 42.46 23.22
N PHE A 7 38.20 41.76 23.60
CA PHE A 7 38.01 40.38 23.15
C PHE A 7 37.34 40.41 21.78
N SER A 8 38.13 40.11 20.75
CA SER A 8 37.63 39.88 19.40
C SER A 8 36.81 38.58 19.41
N ALA A 9 35.50 38.70 19.23
CA ALA A 9 34.63 37.54 19.03
C ALA A 9 34.91 37.01 17.61
N ILE A 10 35.70 35.94 17.53
CA ILE A 10 35.83 35.16 16.31
C ILE A 10 34.48 34.48 16.08
N THR A 11 33.66 35.10 15.23
CA THR A 11 32.47 34.46 14.66
C THR A 11 32.98 33.32 13.78
N LEU A 12 32.88 32.08 14.26
CA LEU A 12 32.99 30.92 13.38
C LEU A 12 31.82 30.99 12.41
N PHE A 13 32.07 31.52 11.22
CA PHE A 13 31.26 31.24 10.05
C PHE A 13 31.33 29.73 9.82
N VAL A 14 30.25 29.02 10.16
CA VAL A 14 30.02 27.66 9.68
C VAL A 14 29.91 27.77 8.17
N VAL A 15 31.01 27.47 7.49
CA VAL A 15 31.04 27.28 6.04
C VAL A 15 30.01 26.20 5.73
N GLY A 16 29.02 26.55 4.92
CA GLY A 16 27.85 25.73 4.67
C GLY A 16 28.20 24.31 4.28
N LEU A 17 27.48 23.35 4.86
CA LEU A 17 27.31 22.03 4.26
C LEU A 17 26.82 22.25 2.83
N GLN A 18 27.67 22.02 1.83
CA GLN A 18 27.15 21.53 0.55
C GLN A 18 26.59 20.14 0.85
N ALA A 19 25.28 20.07 1.08
CA ALA A 19 24.53 18.83 1.19
C ALA A 19 24.90 17.91 0.02
N GLN A 20 25.11 16.61 0.30
CA GLN A 20 25.52 15.61 -0.69
C GLN A 20 24.63 15.68 -1.94
N ASN A 21 25.19 16.17 -3.05
CA ASN A 21 24.48 16.24 -4.34
C ASN A 21 24.38 14.87 -5.05
N LYS A 22 24.78 13.79 -4.38
CA LYS A 22 24.76 12.42 -4.88
C LYS A 22 24.39 11.44 -3.77
N PHE A 23 23.67 10.40 -4.15
CA PHE A 23 23.29 9.29 -3.28
C PHE A 23 23.84 7.97 -3.82
N LYS A 24 24.12 7.06 -2.92
CA LYS A 24 24.58 5.71 -3.23
C LYS A 24 23.40 4.88 -3.73
N VAL A 25 23.51 4.36 -4.95
CA VAL A 25 22.58 3.37 -5.50
C VAL A 25 23.30 2.03 -5.57
N THR A 26 22.75 1.02 -4.89
CA THR A 26 23.32 -0.33 -4.83
C THR A 26 22.39 -1.32 -5.52
N PRO A 27 22.76 -1.89 -6.68
CA PRO A 27 21.99 -2.95 -7.31
C PRO A 27 22.07 -4.24 -6.48
N ASP A 28 20.92 -4.80 -6.15
CA ASP A 28 20.83 -6.11 -5.50
C ASP A 28 21.05 -7.25 -6.52
N GLU A 29 21.56 -8.39 -6.05
CA GLU A 29 21.73 -9.57 -6.91
C GLU A 29 20.38 -10.06 -7.47
N ALA A 30 20.27 -10.13 -8.80
CA ALA A 30 19.12 -10.73 -9.45
C ALA A 30 19.21 -12.27 -9.38
N ARG A 31 18.27 -12.92 -8.69
CA ARG A 31 18.15 -14.39 -8.68
C ARG A 31 17.01 -14.83 -9.59
N ASN A 32 17.25 -15.86 -10.41
CA ASN A 32 16.27 -16.44 -11.34
C ASN A 32 15.74 -15.47 -12.43
N GLY A 33 16.57 -14.50 -12.79
CA GLY A 33 16.30 -13.50 -13.82
C GLY A 33 17.45 -12.51 -13.90
N SER A 34 17.23 -11.41 -14.61
CA SER A 34 18.16 -10.30 -14.69
C SER A 34 17.41 -8.99 -14.77
N TYR A 35 18.08 -7.87 -14.49
CA TYR A 35 17.52 -6.56 -14.77
C TYR A 35 18.63 -5.59 -15.21
N THR A 36 18.26 -4.60 -15.99
CA THR A 36 19.15 -3.53 -16.44
C THR A 36 18.75 -2.20 -15.79
N ILE A 37 19.73 -1.32 -15.55
CA ILE A 37 19.50 0.04 -15.03
C ILE A 37 19.97 1.05 -16.08
N SER A 38 19.10 2.02 -16.40
CA SER A 38 19.40 3.13 -17.30
C SER A 38 19.07 4.48 -16.64
N PRO A 39 19.96 5.49 -16.67
CA PRO A 39 21.32 5.43 -17.19
C PRO A 39 22.20 4.44 -16.39
N THR A 40 23.27 3.96 -17.03
CA THR A 40 24.23 3.05 -16.39
C THR A 40 24.82 3.71 -15.15
N LEU A 41 24.85 2.98 -14.04
CA LEU A 41 25.40 3.48 -12.79
C LEU A 41 26.90 3.73 -12.91
N PRO A 42 27.43 4.82 -12.31
CA PRO A 42 28.86 4.99 -12.12
C PRO A 42 29.49 3.81 -11.36
N LYS A 43 30.79 3.56 -11.55
CA LYS A 43 31.50 2.44 -10.88
C LYS A 43 31.40 2.50 -9.35
N ASP A 44 31.35 3.70 -8.78
CA ASP A 44 31.21 3.93 -7.34
C ASP A 44 29.74 3.92 -6.87
N GLY A 45 28.77 3.77 -7.79
CA GLY A 45 27.33 3.82 -7.50
C GLY A 45 26.81 5.18 -7.04
N MET A 46 27.61 6.26 -7.11
CA MET A 46 27.19 7.59 -6.62
C MET A 46 26.44 8.35 -7.72
N VAL A 47 25.12 8.42 -7.59
CA VAL A 47 24.20 9.00 -8.59
C VAL A 47 23.70 10.36 -8.12
N LYS A 48 23.60 11.34 -9.04
CA LYS A 48 23.12 12.69 -8.72
C LYS A 48 21.69 12.66 -8.17
N ALA A 49 21.43 13.44 -7.13
CA ALA A 49 20.08 13.65 -6.60
C ALA A 49 19.10 14.10 -7.69
N GLY A 50 17.87 13.57 -7.68
CA GLY A 50 16.82 13.81 -8.65
C GLY A 50 16.93 13.02 -9.95
N THR A 51 18.00 12.22 -10.14
CA THR A 51 18.13 11.35 -11.31
C THR A 51 17.00 10.32 -11.33
N ILE A 52 16.35 10.15 -12.48
CA ILE A 52 15.36 9.08 -12.67
C ILE A 52 16.06 7.89 -13.32
N LEU A 53 16.16 6.79 -12.58
CA LEU A 53 16.61 5.51 -13.08
C LEU A 53 15.42 4.76 -13.67
N THR A 54 15.60 4.13 -14.82
CA THR A 54 14.68 3.18 -15.42
C THR A 54 15.26 1.79 -15.28
N LEU A 55 14.54 0.91 -14.59
CA LEU A 55 14.89 -0.49 -14.43
C LEU A 55 14.03 -1.33 -15.36
N LYS A 56 14.63 -2.35 -15.98
CA LYS A 56 13.93 -3.31 -16.83
C LYS A 56 14.33 -4.73 -16.46
N ALA A 57 13.38 -5.48 -15.91
CA ALA A 57 13.53 -6.84 -15.43
C ALA A 57 13.15 -7.86 -16.52
N THR A 58 13.92 -8.95 -16.59
CA THR A 58 13.74 -10.06 -17.53
C THR A 58 13.81 -11.38 -16.76
N PRO A 59 12.70 -12.13 -16.62
CA PRO A 59 12.70 -13.42 -15.95
C PRO A 59 13.53 -14.48 -16.68
N ALA A 60 14.18 -15.37 -15.95
CA ALA A 60 14.78 -16.57 -16.55
C ALA A 60 13.70 -17.59 -16.95
N THR A 61 14.07 -18.55 -17.80
CA THR A 61 13.18 -19.66 -18.21
C THR A 61 12.61 -20.38 -16.99
N GLY A 62 11.29 -20.53 -16.95
CA GLY A 62 10.58 -21.19 -15.83
C GLY A 62 10.18 -20.26 -14.68
N TYR A 63 10.55 -18.98 -14.75
CA TYR A 63 10.22 -17.95 -13.76
C TYR A 63 9.35 -16.86 -14.38
N ILE A 64 8.69 -16.10 -13.50
CA ILE A 64 7.90 -14.91 -13.84
C ILE A 64 8.40 -13.75 -13.00
N PHE A 65 8.22 -12.53 -13.51
CA PHE A 65 8.46 -11.31 -12.75
C PHE A 65 7.43 -11.24 -11.62
N ASP A 66 7.90 -10.98 -10.40
CA ASP A 66 7.05 -10.80 -9.23
C ASP A 66 6.97 -9.32 -8.84
N SER A 67 8.13 -8.69 -8.69
CA SER A 67 8.21 -7.27 -8.35
C SER A 67 9.53 -6.64 -8.77
N GLY A 68 9.46 -5.36 -9.11
CA GLY A 68 10.61 -4.46 -9.12
C GLY A 68 10.60 -3.70 -7.82
N TYR A 69 11.76 -3.36 -7.26
CA TYR A 69 11.76 -2.59 -6.02
C TYR A 69 12.95 -1.66 -5.91
N TYR A 70 12.78 -0.66 -5.04
CA TYR A 70 13.89 0.00 -4.38
C TYR A 70 13.67 -0.02 -2.88
N SER A 71 14.75 0.02 -2.11
CA SER A 71 14.67 0.12 -0.65
C SER A 71 15.46 1.30 -0.12
N LEU A 72 14.91 1.93 0.91
CA LEU A 72 15.50 3.07 1.59
C LEU A 72 15.91 2.65 3.01
N PRO A 73 17.12 3.00 3.47
CA PRO A 73 17.51 2.78 4.86
C PRO A 73 16.71 3.74 5.75
N GLU A 74 15.87 3.18 6.63
CA GLU A 74 15.06 3.94 7.57
C GLU A 74 15.33 3.44 9.01
N GLN A 75 14.85 4.19 10.01
CA GLN A 75 15.13 3.94 11.44
C GLN A 75 14.72 2.53 11.91
N TRP A 76 13.74 1.91 11.25
CA TRP A 76 13.19 0.59 11.59
C TRP A 76 13.67 -0.53 10.67
N GLY A 77 14.69 -0.28 9.85
CA GLY A 77 15.19 -1.19 8.82
C GLY A 77 14.95 -0.65 7.41
N ALA A 78 15.29 -1.44 6.40
CA ALA A 78 15.09 -1.06 5.01
C ALA A 78 13.58 -1.07 4.67
N MET A 79 13.06 0.07 4.23
CA MET A 79 11.69 0.17 3.70
C MET A 79 11.69 -0.12 2.22
N PHE A 80 10.86 -1.07 1.77
CA PHE A 80 10.78 -1.49 0.36
C PHE A 80 9.59 -0.82 -0.34
N TYR A 81 9.82 -0.38 -1.56
CA TYR A 81 8.83 0.20 -2.45
C TYR A 81 8.78 -0.61 -3.73
N GLU A 82 7.65 -1.24 -3.99
CA GLU A 82 7.52 -2.22 -5.05
C GLU A 82 6.75 -1.71 -6.26
N GLN A 83 7.04 -2.32 -7.41
CA GLN A 83 6.50 -2.01 -8.72
C GLN A 83 6.00 -3.31 -9.35
N SER A 84 4.77 -3.29 -9.88
CA SER A 84 4.11 -4.46 -10.48
C SER A 84 4.45 -4.65 -11.96
N THR A 85 5.15 -3.70 -12.58
CA THR A 85 5.56 -3.78 -13.99
C THR A 85 7.05 -4.12 -14.11
N PRO A 86 7.44 -4.95 -15.09
CA PRO A 86 8.83 -5.34 -15.30
C PRO A 86 9.71 -4.16 -15.75
N GLU A 87 9.10 -3.08 -16.25
CA GLU A 87 9.79 -1.82 -16.50
C GLU A 87 9.23 -0.75 -15.55
N PHE A 88 10.10 -0.10 -14.77
CA PHE A 88 9.70 0.86 -13.75
C PHE A 88 10.76 1.94 -13.53
N LYS A 89 10.34 3.05 -12.93
CA LYS A 89 11.19 4.23 -12.71
C LYS A 89 11.36 4.49 -11.21
N VAL A 90 12.59 4.83 -10.82
CA VAL A 90 12.96 5.17 -9.45
C VAL A 90 13.68 6.51 -9.46
N LYS A 91 13.23 7.44 -8.61
CA LYS A 91 13.90 8.73 -8.41
C LYS A 91 14.95 8.58 -7.33
N VAL A 92 16.18 8.99 -7.60
CA VAL A 92 17.28 8.96 -6.64
C VAL A 92 17.25 10.20 -5.77
N ASP A 93 16.76 10.11 -4.55
CA ASP A 93 16.72 11.20 -3.57
C ASP A 93 17.21 10.83 -2.17
N LYS A 94 17.59 9.56 -1.98
CA LYS A 94 18.28 9.02 -0.82
C LYS A 94 19.20 7.88 -1.25
N ASP A 95 20.09 7.45 -0.35
CA ASP A 95 20.79 6.18 -0.52
C ASP A 95 19.76 5.06 -0.64
N MET A 96 19.96 4.16 -1.59
CA MET A 96 18.97 3.12 -1.87
C MET A 96 19.59 1.86 -2.47
N ASN A 97 18.89 0.75 -2.25
CA ASN A 97 19.09 -0.44 -3.06
C ASN A 97 18.01 -0.51 -4.13
N VAL A 98 18.32 -1.15 -5.26
CA VAL A 98 17.37 -1.40 -6.33
C VAL A 98 17.46 -2.84 -6.79
N GLY A 99 16.35 -3.46 -7.16
CA GLY A 99 16.34 -4.86 -7.54
C GLY A 99 15.05 -5.30 -8.23
N ALA A 100 15.02 -6.59 -8.55
CA ALA A 100 13.84 -7.26 -9.06
C ALA A 100 13.73 -8.67 -8.48
N CYS A 101 12.53 -9.04 -8.07
CA CYS A 101 12.15 -10.36 -7.60
C CYS A 101 11.54 -11.18 -8.75
N PHE A 102 11.97 -12.44 -8.84
CA PHE A 102 11.44 -13.42 -9.77
C PHE A 102 11.06 -14.68 -9.01
N ILE A 103 9.91 -15.23 -9.34
CA ILE A 103 9.37 -16.43 -8.68
C ILE A 103 9.11 -17.54 -9.72
N PRO A 104 9.11 -18.81 -9.29
CA PRO A 104 8.80 -19.90 -10.21
C PRO A 104 7.41 -19.71 -10.83
N LYS A 105 7.26 -19.93 -12.14
CA LYS A 105 5.97 -19.84 -12.85
C LYS A 105 4.89 -20.73 -12.21
N LYS A 106 5.30 -21.83 -11.58
CA LYS A 106 4.42 -22.73 -10.83
C LYS A 106 3.72 -22.08 -9.63
N ALA A 107 4.25 -20.98 -9.10
CA ALA A 107 3.66 -20.25 -7.97
C ALA A 107 2.26 -19.69 -8.28
N GLU A 108 1.92 -19.52 -9.57
CA GLU A 108 0.59 -19.11 -10.02
C GLU A 108 -0.10 -20.15 -10.91
N ALA A 109 0.48 -21.34 -11.08
CA ALA A 109 -0.06 -22.33 -12.02
C ALA A 109 -1.53 -22.68 -11.73
N ASN A 110 -1.91 -22.68 -10.44
CA ASN A 110 -3.26 -23.00 -9.97
C ASN A 110 -4.16 -21.78 -9.78
N LEU A 111 -3.65 -20.56 -10.04
CA LEU A 111 -4.36 -19.32 -9.78
C LEU A 111 -4.75 -18.62 -11.09
N LYS A 112 -5.93 -18.02 -11.09
CA LYS A 112 -6.29 -16.94 -12.00
C LYS A 112 -6.08 -15.64 -11.22
N VAL A 113 -5.10 -14.86 -11.67
CA VAL A 113 -4.78 -13.54 -11.13
C VAL A 113 -5.34 -12.48 -12.06
N VAL A 114 -6.09 -11.52 -11.52
CA VAL A 114 -6.61 -10.35 -12.25
C VAL A 114 -6.21 -9.11 -11.46
N GLN A 115 -5.48 -8.22 -12.11
CA GLN A 115 -4.95 -7.02 -11.46
C GLN A 115 -5.77 -5.79 -11.82
N ASP A 116 -5.60 -4.73 -11.01
CA ASP A 116 -6.05 -3.38 -11.31
C ASP A 116 -7.56 -3.22 -11.50
N ILE A 117 -8.37 -3.96 -10.74
CA ILE A 117 -9.83 -3.79 -10.76
C ILE A 117 -10.19 -2.53 -9.97
N VAL A 118 -10.48 -1.45 -10.69
CA VAL A 118 -10.87 -0.16 -10.11
C VAL A 118 -12.28 -0.26 -9.51
N TYR A 119 -12.43 0.09 -8.24
CA TYR A 119 -13.72 0.16 -7.55
C TYR A 119 -14.22 1.58 -7.33
N ALA A 120 -13.33 2.56 -7.20
CA ALA A 120 -13.70 3.97 -6.98
C ALA A 120 -12.58 4.92 -7.41
N LYS A 121 -12.92 6.21 -7.58
CA LYS A 121 -11.96 7.30 -7.76
C LYS A 121 -12.49 8.59 -7.08
N PRO A 122 -12.50 8.62 -5.73
CA PRO A 122 -12.98 9.76 -4.97
C PRO A 122 -12.01 10.96 -4.95
N GLY A 123 -10.78 10.78 -5.43
CA GLY A 123 -9.74 11.80 -5.56
C GLY A 123 -8.90 11.60 -6.82
N VAL A 124 -7.63 11.99 -6.79
CA VAL A 124 -6.69 11.84 -7.91
C VAL A 124 -6.32 10.37 -8.14
N LYS A 125 -6.04 9.62 -7.06
CA LYS A 125 -5.65 8.21 -7.11
C LYS A 125 -6.86 7.31 -7.43
N PRO A 126 -6.80 6.46 -8.48
CA PRO A 126 -7.79 5.41 -8.69
C PRO A 126 -7.61 4.32 -7.63
N LEU A 127 -8.72 3.91 -7.01
CA LEU A 127 -8.70 2.88 -5.99
C LEU A 127 -9.10 1.55 -6.61
N LYS A 128 -8.25 0.56 -6.39
CA LYS A 128 -8.30 -0.71 -7.11
C LYS A 128 -7.98 -1.87 -6.19
N TYR A 129 -8.17 -3.07 -6.69
CA TYR A 129 -7.72 -4.29 -6.04
C TYR A 129 -7.29 -5.34 -7.05
N ASP A 130 -6.43 -6.24 -6.60
CA ASP A 130 -6.04 -7.44 -7.31
C ASP A 130 -6.82 -8.65 -6.78
N VAL A 131 -7.11 -9.62 -7.65
CA VAL A 131 -7.83 -10.86 -7.30
C VAL A 131 -6.94 -12.05 -7.55
N TYR A 132 -6.81 -12.92 -6.55
CA TYR A 132 -6.12 -14.20 -6.62
C TYR A 132 -7.16 -15.29 -6.37
N SER A 133 -7.53 -16.01 -7.43
CA SER A 133 -8.61 -17.00 -7.40
C SER A 133 -8.12 -18.39 -7.81
N PRO A 134 -8.39 -19.45 -7.02
CA PRO A 134 -8.05 -20.81 -7.41
C PRO A 134 -8.86 -21.27 -8.63
N LYS A 135 -8.18 -21.79 -9.65
CA LYS A 135 -8.82 -22.26 -10.90
C LYS A 135 -9.84 -23.37 -10.61
N GLY A 136 -11.03 -23.24 -11.19
CA GLY A 136 -12.07 -24.27 -11.12
C GLY A 136 -12.76 -24.43 -9.76
N LYS A 137 -12.51 -23.52 -8.80
CA LYS A 137 -13.20 -23.50 -7.50
C LYS A 137 -14.32 -22.46 -7.50
N GLN A 138 -15.33 -22.71 -6.68
CA GLN A 138 -16.55 -21.89 -6.57
C GLN A 138 -17.03 -21.88 -5.11
N ASN A 139 -17.84 -20.89 -4.76
CA ASN A 139 -18.44 -20.71 -3.42
C ASN A 139 -17.41 -20.71 -2.27
N LEU A 140 -16.19 -20.23 -2.54
CA LEU A 140 -15.13 -20.16 -1.54
C LEU A 140 -15.30 -18.91 -0.66
N PRO A 141 -15.01 -18.97 0.65
CA PRO A 141 -14.89 -17.76 1.46
C PRO A 141 -13.87 -16.79 0.87
N CYS A 142 -14.12 -15.49 1.05
CA CYS A 142 -13.28 -14.43 0.51
C CYS A 142 -12.38 -13.85 1.61
N ILE A 143 -11.08 -13.76 1.35
CA ILE A 143 -10.17 -12.97 2.19
C ILE A 143 -9.96 -11.62 1.51
N VAL A 144 -10.14 -10.54 2.26
CA VAL A 144 -9.82 -9.18 1.83
C VAL A 144 -8.59 -8.72 2.59
N ILE A 145 -7.49 -8.52 1.87
CA ILE A 145 -6.23 -8.00 2.41
C ILE A 145 -6.21 -6.48 2.24
N ILE A 146 -5.89 -5.78 3.32
CA ILE A 146 -5.71 -4.33 3.37
C ILE A 146 -4.24 -4.09 3.73
N HIS A 147 -3.48 -3.42 2.87
CA HIS A 147 -2.03 -3.26 3.06
C HIS A 147 -1.70 -2.29 4.21
N GLY A 148 -0.53 -2.46 4.82
CA GLY A 148 0.08 -1.49 5.73
C GLY A 148 0.80 -0.34 5.02
N GLY A 149 1.62 0.40 5.76
CA GLY A 149 2.31 1.59 5.24
C GLY A 149 1.86 2.91 5.85
N GLY A 150 1.43 2.90 7.13
CA GLY A 150 1.16 4.11 7.91
C GLY A 150 0.11 5.03 7.28
N TRP A 151 -0.86 4.47 6.55
CA TRP A 151 -1.85 5.21 5.75
C TRP A 151 -1.26 6.16 4.69
N SER A 152 0.05 6.12 4.44
CA SER A 152 0.79 7.15 3.71
C SER A 152 1.67 6.61 2.60
N SER A 153 1.73 5.29 2.45
CA SER A 153 2.61 4.60 1.51
C SER A 153 2.01 3.25 1.10
N ASN A 154 2.69 2.61 0.14
CA ASN A 154 2.32 1.33 -0.48
C ASN A 154 1.02 1.36 -1.31
N THR A 155 0.81 0.27 -2.02
CA THR A 155 -0.42 -0.07 -2.73
C THR A 155 -0.72 -1.55 -2.47
N GLU A 156 -1.80 -2.09 -3.06
CA GLU A 156 -2.15 -3.51 -2.97
C GLU A 156 -0.96 -4.42 -3.26
N SER A 157 -0.12 -4.01 -4.20
CA SER A 157 1.04 -4.75 -4.69
C SER A 157 1.96 -5.30 -3.58
N VAL A 158 2.15 -4.58 -2.47
CA VAL A 158 3.08 -5.00 -1.39
C VAL A 158 2.67 -6.31 -0.72
N MET A 159 1.37 -6.66 -0.77
CA MET A 159 0.83 -7.87 -0.14
C MET A 159 0.62 -9.03 -1.13
N ARG A 160 1.12 -8.94 -2.37
CA ARG A 160 0.88 -9.96 -3.41
C ARG A 160 1.37 -11.34 -3.02
N GLY A 161 2.50 -11.43 -2.30
CA GLY A 161 3.04 -12.69 -1.81
C GLY A 161 2.07 -13.40 -0.85
N LEU A 162 1.53 -12.67 0.12
CA LEU A 162 0.51 -13.19 1.04
C LEU A 162 -0.78 -13.57 0.31
N ALA A 163 -1.23 -12.73 -0.62
CA ALA A 163 -2.44 -13.00 -1.40
C ALA A 163 -2.34 -14.32 -2.18
N ARG A 164 -1.19 -14.54 -2.82
CA ARG A 164 -0.87 -15.74 -3.58
C ARG A 164 -0.83 -16.97 -2.69
N GLU A 165 -0.16 -16.90 -1.54
CA GLU A 165 -0.04 -18.01 -0.58
C GLU A 165 -1.42 -18.46 -0.07
N LEU A 166 -2.24 -17.49 0.36
CA LEU A 166 -3.58 -17.76 0.85
C LEU A 166 -4.49 -18.36 -0.23
N ALA A 167 -4.42 -17.85 -1.47
CA ALA A 167 -5.18 -18.40 -2.59
C ALA A 167 -4.70 -19.81 -2.97
N ASN A 168 -3.38 -20.06 -2.97
CA ASN A 168 -2.81 -21.38 -3.31
C ASN A 168 -3.23 -22.51 -2.37
N SER A 169 -3.72 -22.20 -1.16
CA SER A 169 -4.38 -23.19 -0.31
C SER A 169 -5.60 -23.85 -0.96
N GLY A 170 -6.18 -23.22 -2.00
CA GLY A 170 -7.37 -23.69 -2.71
C GLY A 170 -8.66 -23.51 -1.93
N ARG A 171 -8.63 -22.82 -0.78
CA ARG A 171 -9.76 -22.67 0.15
C ARG A 171 -10.39 -21.28 0.13
N TYR A 172 -9.71 -20.29 -0.45
CA TYR A 172 -10.13 -18.89 -0.44
C TYR A 172 -9.98 -18.26 -1.81
N VAL A 173 -10.85 -17.29 -2.11
CA VAL A 173 -10.55 -16.24 -3.11
C VAL A 173 -10.02 -15.05 -2.34
N VAL A 174 -8.91 -14.48 -2.81
CA VAL A 174 -8.26 -13.36 -2.12
C VAL A 174 -8.42 -12.09 -2.96
N PHE A 175 -8.90 -11.03 -2.32
CA PHE A 175 -8.99 -9.68 -2.85
C PHE A 175 -8.01 -8.80 -2.10
N ASN A 176 -7.07 -8.20 -2.80
CA ASN A 176 -5.99 -7.42 -2.20
C ASN A 176 -6.17 -5.95 -2.59
N ILE A 177 -6.59 -5.11 -1.66
CA ILE A 177 -7.15 -3.79 -1.96
C ILE A 177 -6.14 -2.66 -1.73
N ASP A 178 -6.30 -1.60 -2.53
CA ASP A 178 -5.66 -0.30 -2.35
C ASP A 178 -6.65 0.72 -1.76
N TYR A 179 -6.13 1.77 -1.14
CA TYR A 179 -6.90 2.88 -0.56
C TYR A 179 -6.15 4.22 -0.72
N ARG A 180 -6.82 5.36 -0.51
CA ARG A 180 -6.15 6.67 -0.57
C ARG A 180 -5.17 6.87 0.58
N TRP A 181 -4.04 7.50 0.31
CA TRP A 181 -3.13 7.94 1.33
C TRP A 181 -3.67 9.16 2.08
N ILE A 182 -3.31 9.26 3.36
CA ILE A 182 -3.66 10.35 4.26
C ILE A 182 -3.06 11.67 3.78
N ASP A 183 -3.69 12.79 4.14
CA ASP A 183 -3.31 14.14 3.75
C ASP A 183 -3.27 14.31 2.22
N LYS A 184 -2.30 15.03 1.67
CA LYS A 184 -2.18 15.30 0.23
C LYS A 184 -1.17 14.39 -0.47
N LEU A 185 -0.86 13.23 0.14
CA LEU A 185 0.24 12.38 -0.32
C LEU A 185 -0.05 11.73 -1.69
N ASP A 186 -1.32 11.57 -2.07
CA ASP A 186 -1.74 11.15 -3.41
C ASP A 186 -1.80 12.28 -4.45
N GLY A 187 -1.48 13.51 -4.04
CA GLY A 187 -1.54 14.71 -4.91
C GLY A 187 -2.89 15.42 -4.95
N ASP A 188 -3.85 15.01 -4.11
CA ASP A 188 -5.12 15.71 -3.95
C ASP A 188 -4.94 17.14 -3.41
N SER A 189 -5.76 18.08 -3.88
CA SER A 189 -5.72 19.47 -3.42
C SER A 189 -6.23 19.64 -2.00
N THR A 190 -7.18 18.80 -1.60
CA THR A 190 -7.76 18.70 -0.26
C THR A 190 -7.16 17.51 0.48
N PRO A 191 -6.76 17.67 1.76
CA PRO A 191 -6.26 16.57 2.56
C PRO A 191 -7.26 15.42 2.69
N THR A 192 -6.83 14.20 2.40
CA THR A 192 -7.56 12.98 2.77
C THR A 192 -7.50 12.79 4.28
N GLN A 193 -8.66 12.59 4.90
CA GLN A 193 -8.78 12.31 6.33
C GLN A 193 -8.95 10.81 6.59
N LEU A 194 -8.59 10.34 7.79
CA LEU A 194 -8.63 8.91 8.13
C LEU A 194 -10.02 8.27 7.94
N HIS A 195 -11.11 9.02 8.19
CA HIS A 195 -12.47 8.49 7.95
C HIS A 195 -12.71 8.17 6.47
N GLN A 196 -12.11 8.93 5.55
CA GLN A 196 -12.24 8.72 4.11
C GLN A 196 -11.48 7.46 3.65
N ILE A 197 -10.41 7.09 4.36
CA ILE A 197 -9.71 5.84 4.12
C ILE A 197 -10.56 4.64 4.58
N ILE A 198 -11.31 4.79 5.67
CA ILE A 198 -12.29 3.78 6.10
C ILE A 198 -13.45 3.67 5.09
N GLU A 199 -13.91 4.80 4.56
CA GLU A 199 -14.91 4.86 3.47
C GLU A 199 -14.42 4.14 2.20
N ASP A 200 -13.13 4.25 1.87
CA ASP A 200 -12.51 3.52 0.76
C ASP A 200 -12.57 2.00 0.96
N VAL A 201 -12.24 1.54 2.17
CA VAL A 201 -12.34 0.11 2.53
C VAL A 201 -13.78 -0.39 2.38
N TYR A 202 -14.79 0.35 2.87
CA TYR A 202 -16.18 -0.06 2.66
C TYR A 202 -16.58 -0.05 1.19
N GLY A 203 -16.11 0.92 0.40
CA GLY A 203 -16.30 0.94 -1.05
C GLY A 203 -15.76 -0.32 -1.72
N ALA A 204 -14.53 -0.71 -1.36
CA ALA A 204 -13.91 -1.94 -1.85
C ALA A 204 -14.72 -3.19 -1.46
N LEU A 205 -15.14 -3.30 -0.19
CA LEU A 205 -15.94 -4.43 0.30
C LEU A 205 -17.27 -4.57 -0.44
N LEU A 206 -17.96 -3.47 -0.73
CA LEU A 206 -19.21 -3.49 -1.50
C LEU A 206 -18.98 -3.86 -2.96
N HIS A 207 -17.94 -3.33 -3.58
CA HIS A 207 -17.58 -3.70 -4.95
C HIS A 207 -17.20 -5.19 -5.05
N ILE A 208 -16.40 -5.68 -4.10
CA ILE A 208 -16.07 -7.11 -3.99
C ILE A 208 -17.33 -7.92 -3.78
N ALA A 209 -18.24 -7.50 -2.90
CA ALA A 209 -19.46 -8.25 -2.61
C ALA A 209 -20.36 -8.44 -3.85
N GLU A 210 -20.45 -7.43 -4.71
CA GLU A 210 -21.18 -7.49 -5.99
C GLU A 210 -20.48 -8.40 -7.03
N ASN A 211 -19.15 -8.50 -6.97
CA ASN A 211 -18.34 -9.10 -8.03
C ASN A 211 -17.70 -10.45 -7.66
N ALA A 212 -17.71 -10.87 -6.40
CA ALA A 212 -16.94 -12.03 -5.92
C ALA A 212 -17.29 -13.35 -6.63
N ALA A 213 -18.56 -13.55 -6.98
CA ALA A 213 -19.03 -14.75 -7.67
C ALA A 213 -18.33 -14.95 -9.03
N LYS A 214 -17.92 -13.86 -9.71
CA LYS A 214 -17.16 -13.91 -10.98
C LYS A 214 -15.79 -14.59 -10.82
N TYR A 215 -15.28 -14.65 -9.60
CA TYR A 215 -13.98 -15.21 -9.24
C TYR A 215 -14.10 -16.48 -8.38
N GLY A 216 -15.32 -17.01 -8.22
CA GLY A 216 -15.59 -18.19 -7.40
C GLY A 216 -15.69 -17.93 -5.89
N GLY A 217 -15.81 -16.65 -5.50
CA GLY A 217 -15.97 -16.23 -4.11
C GLY A 217 -17.44 -16.17 -3.68
N ASP A 218 -17.70 -16.54 -2.43
CA ASP A 218 -18.94 -16.37 -1.69
C ASP A 218 -18.85 -15.08 -0.86
N SER A 219 -19.43 -13.99 -1.37
CA SER A 219 -19.40 -12.69 -0.71
C SER A 219 -20.18 -12.63 0.59
N SER A 220 -20.95 -13.67 0.95
CA SER A 220 -21.56 -13.78 2.28
C SER A 220 -20.57 -14.19 3.37
N LYS A 221 -19.30 -14.50 3.02
CA LYS A 221 -18.23 -14.96 3.91
C LYS A 221 -16.94 -14.16 3.69
N LEU A 222 -16.91 -12.91 4.15
CA LEU A 222 -15.74 -12.04 4.08
C LEU A 222 -14.89 -12.17 5.34
N LEU A 223 -13.59 -12.43 5.17
CA LEU A 223 -12.58 -12.35 6.24
C LEU A 223 -11.63 -11.20 5.92
N LEU A 224 -11.40 -10.31 6.89
CA LEU A 224 -10.53 -9.14 6.72
C LEU A 224 -9.16 -9.40 7.35
N THR A 225 -8.09 -8.96 6.71
CA THR A 225 -6.74 -9.03 7.27
C THR A 225 -5.87 -7.89 6.75
N GLY A 226 -4.82 -7.57 7.48
CA GLY A 226 -3.86 -6.54 7.12
C GLY A 226 -2.78 -6.36 8.17
N ASP A 227 -1.69 -5.70 7.80
CA ASP A 227 -0.57 -5.35 8.66
C ASP A 227 -0.59 -3.86 9.01
N SER A 228 -0.12 -3.48 10.20
CA SER A 228 0.01 -2.09 10.63
C SER A 228 -1.28 -1.24 10.42
N ALA A 229 -1.22 -0.22 9.57
CA ALA A 229 -2.35 0.58 9.12
C ALA A 229 -3.49 -0.26 8.52
N GLY A 230 -3.18 -1.30 7.74
CA GLY A 230 -4.14 -2.25 7.20
C GLY A 230 -4.78 -3.13 8.27
N GLY A 231 -4.05 -3.46 9.34
CA GLY A 231 -4.59 -4.11 10.52
C GLY A 231 -5.58 -3.21 11.27
N HIS A 232 -5.25 -1.93 11.45
CA HIS A 232 -6.17 -0.92 11.97
C HIS A 232 -7.43 -0.79 11.08
N LEU A 233 -7.28 -0.71 9.76
CA LEU A 233 -8.41 -0.60 8.83
C LEU A 233 -9.30 -1.85 8.82
N SER A 234 -8.70 -3.05 8.91
CA SER A 234 -9.43 -4.32 9.02
C SER A 234 -10.30 -4.34 10.29
N ALA A 235 -9.71 -3.98 11.43
CA ALA A 235 -10.44 -3.88 12.69
C ALA A 235 -11.51 -2.77 12.65
N SER A 236 -11.22 -1.63 12.04
CA SER A 236 -12.17 -0.52 11.91
C SER A 236 -13.40 -0.91 11.10
N ALA A 237 -13.18 -1.54 9.93
CA ALA A 237 -14.27 -1.96 9.05
C ALA A 237 -15.18 -3.01 9.73
N ALA A 238 -14.59 -3.94 10.49
CA ALA A 238 -15.36 -4.94 11.22
C ALA A 238 -16.17 -4.33 12.40
N ASN A 239 -15.57 -3.39 13.16
CA ASN A 239 -16.21 -2.82 14.35
C ASN A 239 -17.17 -1.66 14.06
N PHE A 240 -16.99 -0.95 12.95
CA PHE A 240 -17.78 0.24 12.63
C PHE A 240 -18.76 0.04 11.48
N VAL A 241 -19.06 -1.20 11.09
CA VAL A 241 -19.98 -1.48 9.97
C VAL A 241 -21.34 -0.82 10.17
N GLU A 242 -21.85 -0.77 11.41
CA GLU A 242 -23.11 -0.09 11.75
C GLU A 242 -23.10 1.43 11.54
N ARG A 243 -21.91 2.02 11.39
CA ARG A 243 -21.71 3.44 11.11
C ARG A 243 -21.62 3.74 9.62
N ILE A 244 -21.80 2.77 8.72
CA ILE A 244 -21.95 3.06 7.29
C ILE A 244 -23.16 3.96 7.08
N GLY A 245 -22.99 5.19 6.61
CA GLY A 245 -24.07 6.18 6.55
C GLY A 245 -23.75 7.41 5.70
N ASP A 246 -24.78 8.17 5.35
CA ASP A 246 -24.70 9.31 4.43
C ASP A 246 -24.80 10.68 5.13
N ARG A 247 -24.98 10.73 6.46
CA ARG A 247 -24.99 11.99 7.23
C ARG A 247 -23.60 12.59 7.41
N GLY A 248 -22.57 11.78 7.13
CA GLY A 248 -21.16 12.17 7.10
C GLY A 248 -20.45 12.12 8.46
N PHE A 249 -19.12 12.05 8.40
CA PHE A 249 -18.28 11.94 9.58
C PHE A 249 -18.01 13.31 10.21
N GLY A 250 -18.53 13.57 11.41
CA GLY A 250 -18.27 14.79 12.17
C GLY A 250 -18.91 16.07 11.62
N LYS A 251 -19.74 15.97 10.57
CA LYS A 251 -20.46 17.13 9.99
C LYS A 251 -21.52 17.70 10.94
N THR A 252 -22.14 16.81 11.72
CA THR A 252 -23.07 17.16 12.80
C THR A 252 -22.55 16.54 14.09
N GLN A 253 -22.60 17.29 15.18
CA GLN A 253 -22.12 16.81 16.48
C GLN A 253 -22.79 15.48 16.84
N GLY A 254 -21.99 14.47 17.18
CA GLY A 254 -22.46 13.13 17.51
C GLY A 254 -22.76 12.21 16.31
N VAL A 255 -22.59 12.69 15.07
CA VAL A 255 -22.74 11.89 13.86
C VAL A 255 -21.37 11.55 13.30
N TYR A 256 -21.04 10.25 13.29
CA TYR A 256 -19.76 9.73 12.81
C TYR A 256 -19.99 8.60 11.81
N GLU A 257 -20.58 8.96 10.67
CA GLU A 257 -20.93 7.99 9.63
C GLU A 257 -19.92 7.97 8.49
N PHE A 258 -19.67 6.79 7.96
CA PHE A 258 -18.75 6.54 6.85
C PHE A 258 -19.57 6.26 5.58
N MET A 259 -19.51 7.15 4.59
CA MET A 259 -20.16 6.92 3.30
C MET A 259 -19.23 6.10 2.39
N PRO A 260 -19.57 4.85 2.01
CA PRO A 260 -18.71 4.05 1.14
C PRO A 260 -18.43 4.76 -0.18
N THR A 261 -17.18 4.72 -0.66
CA THR A 261 -16.81 5.40 -1.92
C THR A 261 -17.33 4.71 -3.18
N TYR A 262 -17.81 3.48 -3.04
CA TYR A 262 -18.57 2.77 -4.05
C TYR A 262 -19.89 2.29 -3.45
N MET A 263 -20.99 2.53 -4.17
CA MET A 263 -22.33 2.06 -3.83
C MET A 263 -22.89 1.22 -4.98
N PRO A 264 -23.29 -0.04 -4.74
CA PRO A 264 -23.93 -0.85 -5.76
C PRO A 264 -25.21 -0.20 -6.28
N LYS A 265 -25.44 -0.30 -7.59
CA LYS A 265 -26.58 0.38 -8.24
C LYS A 265 -27.90 -0.09 -7.63
N GLY A 266 -28.72 0.85 -7.18
CA GLY A 266 -30.07 0.58 -6.65
C GLY A 266 -30.11 0.08 -5.20
N LYS A 267 -28.98 0.02 -4.49
CA LYS A 267 -28.95 -0.29 -3.06
C LYS A 267 -29.03 0.97 -2.20
N THR A 268 -29.76 0.90 -1.10
CA THR A 268 -29.76 1.94 -0.07
C THR A 268 -28.62 1.73 0.92
N VAL A 269 -28.25 2.80 1.63
CA VAL A 269 -27.28 2.77 2.75
C VAL A 269 -27.63 1.70 3.78
N ALA A 270 -28.91 1.59 4.17
CA ALA A 270 -29.36 0.60 5.15
C ALA A 270 -29.20 -0.84 4.63
N GLN A 271 -29.45 -1.08 3.34
CA GLN A 271 -29.26 -2.40 2.74
C GLN A 271 -27.79 -2.81 2.74
N VAL A 272 -26.90 -1.94 2.26
CA VAL A 272 -25.46 -2.26 2.21
C VAL A 272 -24.85 -2.43 3.59
N ARG A 273 -25.28 -1.62 4.57
CA ARG A 273 -24.89 -1.76 5.98
C ARG A 273 -25.26 -3.15 6.52
N ASN A 274 -26.53 -3.54 6.37
CA ASN A 274 -27.03 -4.83 6.84
C ASN A 274 -26.37 -6.03 6.12
N GLU A 275 -26.10 -5.89 4.82
CA GLU A 275 -25.45 -6.94 4.02
C GLU A 275 -24.00 -7.12 4.45
N LEU A 276 -23.22 -6.04 4.59
CA LEU A 276 -21.83 -6.12 5.06
C LEU A 276 -21.73 -6.60 6.51
N ALA A 277 -22.61 -6.14 7.41
CA ALA A 277 -22.63 -6.58 8.79
C ALA A 277 -22.82 -8.10 8.90
N LYS A 278 -23.60 -8.70 8.00
CA LYS A 278 -23.76 -10.15 7.91
C LYS A 278 -22.61 -10.83 7.20
N ALA A 279 -22.02 -10.19 6.18
CA ALA A 279 -20.99 -10.78 5.33
C ALA A 279 -19.63 -10.89 6.03
N ILE A 280 -19.23 -9.89 6.82
CA ILE A 280 -17.97 -9.88 7.56
C ILE A 280 -18.03 -10.91 8.69
N LYS A 281 -17.16 -11.92 8.63
CA LYS A 281 -17.11 -13.04 9.59
C LYS A 281 -15.99 -12.92 10.62
N ALA A 282 -14.89 -12.31 10.23
CA ALA A 282 -13.73 -12.13 11.09
C ALA A 282 -12.84 -11.01 10.57
N ALA A 283 -12.10 -10.38 11.47
CA ALA A 283 -10.92 -9.58 11.16
C ALA A 283 -9.72 -10.18 11.91
N ALA A 284 -8.64 -10.49 11.18
CA ALA A 284 -7.41 -11.07 11.72
C ALA A 284 -6.24 -10.11 11.45
N PRO A 285 -6.07 -9.04 12.25
CA PRO A 285 -4.96 -8.12 12.06
C PRO A 285 -3.64 -8.82 12.35
N SER A 286 -2.68 -8.77 11.43
CA SER A 286 -1.32 -9.30 11.62
C SER A 286 -0.62 -8.54 12.76
N TYR A 287 -0.79 -7.22 12.79
CA TYR A 287 -0.57 -6.31 13.91
C TYR A 287 -1.25 -4.97 13.59
N GLY A 288 -1.61 -4.18 14.61
CA GLY A 288 -2.16 -2.83 14.43
C GLY A 288 -1.11 -1.77 14.74
N VAL A 289 -1.44 -0.48 14.55
CA VAL A 289 -0.62 0.59 15.10
C VAL A 289 -0.83 0.63 16.61
N PHE A 290 0.22 0.32 17.37
CA PHE A 290 0.13 0.26 18.81
C PHE A 290 0.32 1.66 19.41
N ARG A 291 -0.82 2.34 19.60
CA ARG A 291 -1.06 3.55 20.41
C ARG A 291 -0.95 4.91 19.70
N SER A 292 -1.75 5.86 20.20
CA SER A 292 -1.81 7.27 19.76
C SER A 292 -0.47 8.01 19.87
N GLU A 293 0.35 7.65 20.86
CA GLU A 293 1.66 8.28 21.09
C GLU A 293 2.66 7.96 19.98
N MET A 294 2.47 6.86 19.24
CA MET A 294 3.29 6.55 18.05
C MET A 294 2.86 7.35 16.80
N LEU A 295 1.70 8.01 16.83
CA LEU A 295 1.21 8.89 15.75
C LEU A 295 1.67 10.33 15.91
N TYR A 296 2.11 10.72 17.11
CA TYR A 296 2.57 12.07 17.45
C TYR A 296 3.84 11.99 18.32
N PRO A 297 5.05 11.94 17.72
CA PRO A 297 6.29 11.80 18.49
C PRO A 297 6.73 13.07 19.26
N SER A 298 5.83 14.04 19.49
CA SER A 298 6.15 15.23 20.28
C SER A 298 4.90 15.83 20.94
N LEU A 299 4.57 15.31 22.13
CA LEU A 299 4.01 16.05 23.25
C LEU A 299 4.86 15.73 24.48
#